data_AF-A0A059LJ41-F1
#
_entry.id   AF-A0A059LJ41-F1
#
_cell.length_a   1.000
_cell.length_b   1.000
_cell.length_c   1.000
_cell.angle_alpha   90.00
_cell.angle_beta   90.00
_cell.angle_gamma   90.00
#
_symmetry.space_group_name_H-M   'P 1'
#
loop_
_entity.id
_entity.type
_entity.pdbx_description
1 polymer ?
#
loop_
_entity_poly.entity_id
_entity_poly.type
_entity_poly.pdbx_seq_one_letter_code
_entity_poly.pdbx_strand_id
1 'polypeptide(L)'
;MDDAMLEEKARKWQQLSRKRYADKRKFGYVQTQKEDMPREHVRKIIRDHGDMSARKFRHDKRVYLGALKFVPHAVYKLLENMPPPWEQVRDVPVLYHVTGAITFVDAIPWVIEPVYVAQWATMWIMMRREKRDRRHFKRMRFPPFDDEEPPLDYADNILDVDPLEAIELDLDAEGEDAPVARWFYDHRPLEYDSSCVAGPSYRRWRLPLPAMACLHRLAGQLLSDIADRNYFYLFDLHSFATAKALGSAIPGGPKFEPLFHDEDAGDGDWNEFNDVGKLVIRTPLRTEYRVAFPFLYNSRVRSVRVGPYHHPQVMYVKADDPDLPAFYYDPLLHPIAAHRSGGGAEDEGADWDELDDGQGEFSLPAGVQPLLADAPLATERTAAGVALYWAPWPFSARSGRTRRAPDVPLVSSWFHERCPAGYPVKVRVSYQKLLKNYVLNRLHA
;
A
#
# COMPACT_ATOMS: atom_id res chain seq x y z
N MET A 1 -54.68 4.80 -60.58
CA MET A 1 -53.22 4.71 -60.31
C MET A 1 -52.90 3.23 -60.27
N ASP A 2 -51.89 2.78 -61.02
CA ASP A 2 -51.49 1.36 -61.04
C ASP A 2 -51.10 0.89 -59.63
N ASP A 3 -51.68 -0.23 -59.17
CA ASP A 3 -51.35 -0.84 -57.87
C ASP A 3 -49.84 -1.15 -57.74
N ALA A 4 -49.20 -1.49 -58.86
CA ALA A 4 -47.75 -1.71 -58.93
C ALA A 4 -46.93 -0.45 -58.56
N MET A 5 -47.40 0.76 -58.92
CA MET A 5 -46.73 2.01 -58.53
C MET A 5 -46.90 2.30 -57.03
N LEU A 6 -48.04 1.93 -56.45
CA LEU A 6 -48.33 2.10 -55.03
C LEU A 6 -47.48 1.16 -54.17
N GLU A 7 -47.32 -0.10 -54.57
CA GLU A 7 -46.44 -1.07 -53.92
C GLU A 7 -44.97 -0.62 -53.97
N GLU A 8 -44.49 -0.13 -55.11
CA GLU A 8 -43.13 0.35 -55.23
C GLU A 8 -42.87 1.58 -54.35
N LYS A 9 -43.86 2.48 -54.25
CA LYS A 9 -43.80 3.65 -53.36
C LYS A 9 -43.81 3.24 -51.89
N ALA A 10 -44.63 2.25 -51.51
CA ALA A 10 -44.65 1.69 -50.16
C ALA A 10 -43.32 1.03 -49.79
N ARG A 11 -42.72 0.27 -50.71
CA ARG A 11 -41.41 -0.35 -50.53
C ARG A 11 -40.30 0.70 -50.35
N LYS A 12 -40.30 1.74 -51.18
CA LYS A 12 -39.36 2.87 -51.05
C LYS A 12 -39.54 3.60 -49.72
N TRP A 13 -40.79 3.81 -49.28
CA TRP A 13 -41.09 4.41 -47.98
C TRP A 13 -40.60 3.56 -46.80
N GLN A 14 -40.84 2.24 -46.83
CA GLN A 14 -40.34 1.32 -45.81
C GLN A 14 -38.82 1.30 -45.74
N GLN A 15 -38.13 1.24 -46.87
CA GLN A 15 -36.66 1.30 -46.92
C GLN A 15 -36.13 2.63 -46.38
N LEU A 16 -36.79 3.75 -46.71
CA LEU A 16 -36.44 5.08 -46.22
C LEU A 16 -36.65 5.19 -44.70
N SER A 17 -37.80 4.73 -44.20
CA SER A 17 -38.15 4.75 -42.78
C SER A 17 -37.20 3.88 -41.96
N ARG A 18 -36.93 2.64 -42.42
CA ARG A 18 -35.98 1.72 -41.76
C ARG A 18 -34.56 2.28 -41.71
N LYS A 19 -34.09 2.99 -42.75
CA LYS A 19 -32.78 3.65 -42.74
C LYS A 19 -32.78 4.91 -41.88
N ARG A 20 -33.86 5.69 -41.89
CA ARG A 20 -33.98 6.97 -41.17
C ARG A 20 -34.07 6.76 -39.66
N TYR A 21 -34.82 5.76 -39.21
CA TYR A 21 -35.04 5.44 -37.80
C TYR A 21 -34.21 4.22 -37.34
N ALA A 22 -33.12 3.90 -38.04
CA ALA A 22 -32.17 2.89 -37.58
C ALA A 22 -31.56 3.29 -36.23
N ASP A 23 -31.23 2.31 -35.39
CA ASP A 23 -30.67 2.56 -34.05
C ASP A 23 -29.42 3.44 -34.08
N LYS A 24 -28.60 3.34 -35.14
CA LYS A 24 -27.41 4.17 -35.37
C LYS A 24 -27.69 5.66 -35.56
N ARG A 25 -28.96 6.03 -35.81
CA ARG A 25 -29.41 7.41 -36.04
C ARG A 25 -30.26 7.95 -34.88
N LYS A 26 -30.45 7.16 -33.82
CA LYS A 26 -31.10 7.65 -32.60
C LYS A 26 -30.27 8.78 -32.01
N PHE A 27 -30.96 9.80 -31.49
CA PHE A 27 -30.31 10.85 -30.73
C PHE A 27 -29.63 10.23 -29.50
N GLY A 28 -28.34 10.51 -29.29
CA GLY A 28 -27.54 9.86 -28.25
C GLY A 28 -26.94 8.50 -28.64
N TYR A 29 -27.01 8.10 -29.91
CA TYR A 29 -26.26 6.93 -30.38
C TYR A 29 -24.75 7.17 -30.26
N VAL A 30 -24.10 6.38 -29.41
CA VAL A 30 -22.65 6.35 -29.27
C VAL A 30 -22.11 5.40 -30.34
N GLN A 31 -21.19 5.91 -31.17
CA GLN A 31 -20.51 5.06 -32.15
C GLN A 31 -19.73 3.95 -31.44
N THR A 32 -19.49 2.86 -32.17
CA THR A 32 -18.66 1.76 -31.70
C THR A 32 -17.30 2.26 -31.21
N GLN A 33 -16.85 1.72 -30.09
CA GLN A 33 -15.53 1.99 -29.54
C GLN A 33 -14.46 1.67 -30.58
N LYS A 34 -13.39 2.47 -30.62
CA LYS A 34 -12.23 2.15 -31.46
C LYS A 34 -11.57 0.88 -30.93
N GLU A 35 -11.41 -0.10 -31.80
CA GLU A 35 -10.70 -1.34 -31.49
C GLU A 35 -9.20 -1.16 -31.65
N ASP A 36 -8.44 -2.08 -31.07
CA ASP A 36 -6.99 -2.08 -31.13
C ASP A 36 -6.51 -2.38 -32.56
N MET A 37 -5.51 -1.62 -32.99
CA MET A 37 -4.84 -1.82 -34.27
C MET A 37 -3.72 -2.86 -34.14
N PRO A 38 -3.35 -3.58 -35.21
CA PRO A 38 -2.20 -4.48 -35.19
C PRO A 38 -0.90 -3.76 -34.79
N ARG A 39 -0.09 -4.40 -33.94
CA ARG A 39 1.16 -3.84 -33.41
C ARG A 39 2.18 -3.48 -34.49
N GLU A 40 2.13 -4.17 -35.63
CA GLU A 40 3.00 -3.95 -36.78
C GLU A 40 2.71 -2.60 -37.45
N HIS A 41 1.48 -2.09 -37.33
CA HIS A 41 1.06 -0.83 -37.95
C HIS A 41 1.87 0.35 -37.39
N VAL A 42 1.92 0.50 -36.06
CA VAL A 42 2.68 1.59 -35.44
C VAL A 42 4.19 1.43 -35.66
N ARG A 43 4.72 0.20 -35.59
CA ARG A 43 6.14 -0.09 -35.84
C ARG A 43 6.54 0.34 -37.26
N LYS A 44 5.73 0.01 -38.26
CA LYS A 44 5.96 0.40 -39.65
C LYS A 44 5.89 1.92 -39.83
N ILE A 45 4.92 2.60 -39.23
CA ILE A 45 4.82 4.07 -39.30
C ILE A 45 6.10 4.72 -38.77
N ILE A 46 6.57 4.29 -37.60
CA ILE A 46 7.78 4.85 -36.98
C ILE A 46 9.02 4.58 -37.85
N ARG A 47 9.17 3.35 -38.37
CA ARG A 47 10.27 2.98 -39.27
C ARG A 47 10.26 3.77 -40.58
N ASP A 48 9.09 3.97 -41.17
CA ASP A 48 8.95 4.73 -42.43
C ASP A 48 9.26 6.23 -42.25
N HIS A 49 8.91 6.83 -41.09
CA HIS A 49 9.17 8.25 -40.81
C HIS A 49 10.64 8.52 -40.43
N GLY A 50 11.27 7.57 -39.72
CA GLY A 50 12.69 7.63 -39.34
C GLY A 50 13.07 8.94 -38.65
N ASP A 51 14.13 9.58 -39.14
CA ASP A 51 14.66 10.86 -38.66
C ASP A 51 13.97 12.10 -39.31
N MET A 52 12.91 11.89 -40.08
CA MET A 52 12.21 12.93 -40.84
C MET A 52 13.09 13.65 -41.88
N SER A 53 14.20 13.06 -42.34
CA SER A 53 15.04 13.61 -43.42
C SER A 53 14.34 13.53 -44.79
N ALA A 54 13.52 12.51 -45.01
CA ALA A 54 12.84 12.27 -46.29
C ALA A 54 11.82 13.38 -46.65
N ARG A 55 11.85 13.85 -47.91
CA ARG A 55 10.93 14.88 -48.41
C ARG A 55 9.46 14.45 -48.39
N LYS A 56 9.20 13.14 -48.43
CA LYS A 56 7.85 12.54 -48.44
C LYS A 56 7.01 12.97 -47.23
N PHE A 57 7.62 13.08 -46.06
CA PHE A 57 6.94 13.39 -44.78
C PHE A 57 7.08 14.87 -44.36
N ARG A 58 7.30 15.78 -45.32
CA ARG A 58 7.51 17.20 -45.04
C ARG A 58 6.30 17.84 -44.31
N HIS A 59 5.09 17.42 -44.66
CA HIS A 59 3.87 17.96 -44.05
C HIS A 59 3.73 17.57 -42.56
N ASP A 60 4.26 16.41 -42.18
CA ASP A 60 4.14 15.88 -40.82
C ASP A 60 5.15 16.50 -39.84
N LYS A 61 6.23 17.12 -40.34
CA LYS A 61 7.23 17.81 -39.50
C LYS A 61 6.62 18.82 -38.52
N ARG A 62 5.58 19.54 -38.96
CA ARG A 62 4.86 20.51 -38.10
C ARG A 62 4.15 19.81 -36.94
N VAL A 63 3.63 18.61 -37.17
CA VAL A 63 2.93 17.81 -36.15
C VAL A 63 3.92 17.28 -35.12
N TYR A 64 5.08 16.76 -35.56
CA TYR A 64 6.15 16.31 -34.66
C TYR A 64 6.63 17.43 -33.72
N LEU A 65 6.85 18.64 -34.24
CA LEU A 65 7.18 19.81 -33.42
C LEU A 65 6.05 20.17 -32.43
N GLY A 66 4.79 20.08 -32.86
CA GLY A 66 3.64 20.31 -31.98
C GLY A 66 3.51 19.27 -30.87
N ALA A 67 3.91 18.02 -31.13
CA ALA A 67 3.84 16.92 -30.18
C ALA A 67 4.84 17.07 -29.01
N LEU A 68 5.92 17.83 -29.20
CA LEU A 68 6.93 18.11 -28.16
C LEU A 68 6.30 18.63 -26.86
N LYS A 69 5.22 19.41 -26.97
CA LYS A 69 4.45 19.91 -25.81
C LYS A 69 3.99 18.80 -24.85
N PHE A 70 3.70 17.60 -25.39
CA PHE A 70 3.11 16.50 -24.63
C PHE A 70 4.13 15.41 -24.24
N VAL A 71 5.39 15.55 -24.66
CA VAL A 71 6.47 14.61 -24.31
C VAL A 71 6.60 14.39 -22.80
N PRO A 72 6.51 15.42 -21.92
CA PRO A 72 6.55 15.17 -20.47
C PRO A 72 5.45 14.22 -19.98
N HIS A 73 4.26 14.28 -20.57
CA HIS A 73 3.15 13.38 -20.22
C HIS A 73 3.40 11.95 -20.74
N ALA A 74 3.92 11.81 -21.96
CA ALA A 74 4.30 10.50 -22.50
C ALA A 74 5.39 9.84 -21.65
N VAL A 75 6.42 10.59 -21.25
CA VAL A 75 7.50 10.12 -20.37
C VAL A 75 6.95 9.73 -19.00
N TYR A 76 6.07 10.53 -18.41
CA TYR A 76 5.42 10.19 -17.14
C TYR A 76 4.67 8.85 -17.22
N LYS A 77 3.83 8.66 -18.24
CA LYS A 77 3.06 7.42 -18.43
C LYS A 77 3.94 6.20 -18.72
N LEU A 78 5.05 6.39 -19.43
CA LEU A 78 6.04 5.36 -19.70
C LEU A 78 6.74 4.91 -18.41
N LEU A 79 7.23 5.86 -17.60
CA LEU A 79 7.90 5.56 -16.34
C LEU A 79 6.95 5.03 -15.26
N GLU A 80 5.68 5.45 -15.27
CA GLU A 80 4.66 4.93 -14.35
C GLU A 80 4.42 3.42 -14.56
N ASN A 81 4.55 2.92 -15.80
CA ASN A 81 4.29 1.53 -16.15
C ASN A 81 5.55 0.66 -16.29
N MET A 82 6.67 1.06 -15.69
CA MET A 82 7.91 0.28 -15.70
C MET A 82 7.70 -1.15 -15.17
N PRO A 83 8.18 -2.20 -15.88
CA PRO A 83 8.08 -3.57 -15.40
C PRO A 83 8.84 -3.76 -14.08
N PRO A 84 8.25 -4.40 -13.06
CA PRO A 84 8.93 -4.77 -11.83
C PRO A 84 9.89 -5.94 -12.08
N PRO A 85 10.84 -6.19 -11.15
CA PRO A 85 11.92 -7.16 -11.39
C PRO A 85 11.50 -8.63 -11.56
N TRP A 86 10.27 -8.98 -11.16
CA TRP A 86 9.70 -10.32 -11.33
C TRP A 86 8.95 -10.49 -12.67
N GLU A 87 8.79 -9.44 -13.46
CA GLU A 87 8.19 -9.52 -14.80
C GLU A 87 9.29 -9.45 -15.87
N GLN A 88 9.33 -10.43 -16.78
CA GLN A 88 10.25 -10.42 -17.92
C GLN A 88 9.80 -9.42 -19.00
N VAL A 89 8.53 -9.50 -19.39
CA VAL A 89 7.92 -8.69 -20.45
C VAL A 89 6.59 -8.19 -19.95
N ARG A 90 6.31 -6.91 -20.22
CA ARG A 90 5.02 -6.29 -19.95
C ARG A 90 4.46 -5.68 -21.21
N ASP A 91 3.35 -6.24 -21.67
CA ASP A 91 2.54 -5.64 -22.74
C ASP A 91 1.64 -4.56 -22.15
N VAL A 92 1.72 -3.36 -22.71
CA VAL A 92 0.91 -2.21 -22.29
C VAL A 92 0.06 -1.70 -23.45
N PRO A 93 -1.19 -1.26 -23.19
CA PRO A 93 -1.98 -0.58 -24.19
C PRO A 93 -1.34 0.78 -24.51
N VAL A 94 -1.30 1.11 -25.79
CA VAL A 94 -0.61 2.29 -26.30
C VAL A 94 -1.55 3.12 -27.17
N LEU A 95 -1.62 4.41 -26.88
CA LEU A 95 -2.29 5.41 -27.72
C LEU A 95 -1.24 6.18 -28.52
N TYR A 96 -1.22 5.99 -29.83
CA TYR A 96 -0.25 6.64 -30.72
C TYR A 96 -0.91 7.61 -31.70
N HIS A 97 -0.18 8.65 -32.10
CA HIS A 97 -0.64 9.56 -33.15
C HIS A 97 -0.56 8.87 -34.52
N VAL A 98 -1.51 9.13 -35.43
CA VAL A 98 -1.61 8.46 -36.75
C VAL A 98 -0.33 8.59 -37.58
N THR A 99 0.43 9.67 -37.42
CA THR A 99 1.72 9.92 -38.09
C THR A 99 2.94 9.42 -37.32
N GLY A 100 2.77 8.77 -36.16
CA GLY A 100 3.87 8.33 -35.28
C GLY A 100 4.53 9.44 -34.47
N ALA A 101 3.98 10.66 -34.47
CA ALA A 101 4.60 11.82 -33.83
C ALA A 101 4.83 11.68 -32.31
N ILE A 102 3.94 10.96 -31.63
CA ILE A 102 4.04 10.69 -30.19
C ILE A 102 3.23 9.43 -29.85
N THR A 103 3.67 8.77 -28.79
CA THR A 103 3.14 7.50 -28.30
C THR A 103 2.97 7.58 -26.79
N PHE A 104 1.74 7.38 -26.30
CA PHE A 104 1.41 7.38 -24.88
C PHE A 104 1.09 5.96 -24.42
N VAL A 105 1.52 5.60 -23.22
CA VAL A 105 1.03 4.40 -22.55
C VAL A 105 -0.32 4.72 -21.90
N ASP A 106 -1.38 4.06 -22.37
CA ASP A 106 -2.76 4.28 -21.89
C ASP A 106 -3.16 3.26 -20.82
N ALA A 107 -2.29 3.09 -19.81
CA ALA A 107 -2.52 2.22 -18.68
C ALA A 107 -2.19 2.91 -17.37
N ILE A 108 -2.95 2.59 -16.33
CA ILE A 108 -2.61 2.93 -14.95
C ILE A 108 -2.26 1.60 -14.25
N PRO A 109 -1.10 1.49 -13.59
CA PRO A 109 -0.65 0.25 -12.96
C PRO A 109 -1.42 0.02 -11.65
N TRP A 110 -2.60 -0.57 -11.75
CA TRP A 110 -3.39 -0.99 -10.59
C TRP A 110 -2.79 -2.26 -9.99
N VAL A 111 -2.48 -2.22 -8.70
CA VAL A 111 -1.92 -3.35 -7.95
C VAL A 111 -2.79 -3.65 -6.73
N ILE A 112 -2.85 -4.93 -6.37
CA ILE A 112 -3.45 -5.37 -5.10
C ILE A 112 -2.41 -5.11 -4.01
N GLU A 113 -2.70 -4.21 -3.07
CA GLU A 113 -1.75 -3.73 -2.08
C GLU A 113 -1.03 -4.85 -1.29
N PRO A 114 -1.72 -5.85 -0.68
CA PRO A 114 -1.04 -6.92 0.05
C PRO A 114 -0.16 -7.80 -0.85
N VAL A 115 -0.57 -8.03 -2.10
CA VAL A 115 0.21 -8.82 -3.07
C VAL A 115 1.47 -8.07 -3.48
N TYR A 116 1.34 -6.78 -3.81
CA TYR A 116 2.46 -5.94 -4.21
C TYR A 116 3.52 -5.78 -3.11
N VAL A 117 3.08 -5.61 -1.85
CA VAL A 117 4.00 -5.57 -0.70
C VAL A 117 4.72 -6.92 -0.54
N ALA A 118 4.00 -8.04 -0.65
CA ALA A 118 4.60 -9.37 -0.57
C ALA A 118 5.59 -9.63 -1.73
N GLN A 119 5.26 -9.26 -2.97
CA GLN A 119 6.16 -9.38 -4.13
C GLN A 119 7.47 -8.64 -3.87
N TRP A 120 7.42 -7.37 -3.44
CA TRP A 120 8.62 -6.61 -3.09
C TRP A 120 9.39 -7.17 -1.89
N ALA A 121 8.71 -7.80 -0.94
CA ALA A 121 9.38 -8.48 0.17
C ALA A 121 10.13 -9.72 -0.29
N THR A 122 9.59 -10.51 -1.23
CA THR A 122 10.34 -11.61 -1.85
C THR A 122 11.53 -11.10 -2.65
N MET A 123 11.40 -9.95 -3.34
CA MET A 123 12.52 -9.30 -4.02
C MET A 123 13.62 -8.90 -3.04
N TRP A 124 13.25 -8.37 -1.88
CA TRP A 124 14.20 -8.03 -0.83
C TRP A 124 15.00 -9.25 -0.36
N ILE A 125 14.35 -10.39 -0.19
CA ILE A 125 15.01 -11.66 0.18
C ILE A 125 15.96 -12.11 -0.92
N MET A 126 15.49 -12.20 -2.16
CA MET A 126 16.27 -12.69 -3.29
C MET A 126 17.47 -11.80 -3.59
N MET A 127 17.29 -10.47 -3.63
CA MET A 127 18.37 -9.53 -3.86
C MET A 127 19.43 -9.56 -2.74
N ARG A 128 19.03 -9.80 -1.48
CA ARG A 128 19.97 -9.95 -0.36
C ARG A 128 20.76 -11.25 -0.45
N ARG A 129 20.10 -12.37 -0.80
CA ARG A 129 20.75 -13.67 -1.03
C ARG A 129 21.77 -13.57 -2.17
N GLU A 130 21.34 -13.07 -3.32
CA GLU A 130 22.20 -12.89 -4.51
C GLU A 130 23.41 -11.99 -4.20
N LYS A 131 23.22 -10.88 -3.47
CA LYS A 131 24.31 -9.99 -3.08
C LYS A 131 25.29 -10.64 -2.09
N ARG A 132 24.82 -11.54 -1.21
CA ARG A 132 25.65 -12.28 -0.27
C ARG A 132 26.47 -13.35 -0.99
N ASP A 133 25.83 -14.08 -1.92
CA ASP A 133 26.39 -15.29 -2.52
C ASP A 133 27.30 -14.97 -3.72
N ARG A 134 27.03 -13.88 -4.44
CA ARG A 134 27.83 -13.47 -5.60
C ARG A 134 29.15 -12.79 -5.18
N ARG A 135 30.28 -13.40 -5.57
CA ARG A 135 31.63 -12.88 -5.27
C ARG A 135 31.94 -11.53 -5.91
N HIS A 136 31.54 -11.33 -7.17
CA HIS A 136 31.78 -10.09 -7.90
C HIS A 136 30.49 -9.57 -8.51
N PHE A 137 29.91 -8.54 -7.89
CA PHE A 137 28.75 -7.84 -8.39
C PHE A 137 29.18 -6.64 -9.25
N LYS A 138 29.25 -6.85 -10.57
CA LYS A 138 29.59 -5.80 -11.53
C LYS A 138 28.36 -4.92 -11.78
N ARG A 139 28.47 -3.62 -11.50
CA ARG A 139 27.41 -2.65 -11.82
C ARG A 139 27.42 -2.34 -13.31
N MET A 140 26.23 -2.02 -13.84
CA MET A 140 26.09 -1.51 -15.20
C MET A 140 26.84 -0.18 -15.36
N ARG A 141 27.30 0.10 -16.58
CA ARG A 141 27.88 1.40 -16.93
C ARG A 141 26.76 2.35 -17.32
N PHE A 142 26.93 3.62 -16.95
CA PHE A 142 26.00 4.69 -17.31
C PHE A 142 26.77 5.80 -18.04
N PRO A 143 26.32 6.22 -19.23
CA PRO A 143 25.19 5.68 -20.00
C PRO A 143 25.45 4.25 -20.52
N PRO A 144 24.41 3.43 -20.77
CA PRO A 144 24.59 2.07 -21.30
C PRO A 144 25.05 2.02 -22.76
N PHE A 145 24.68 3.02 -23.56
CA PHE A 145 25.02 3.16 -24.98
C PHE A 145 25.88 4.40 -25.20
N ASP A 146 26.63 4.44 -26.29
CA ASP A 146 27.41 5.62 -26.69
C ASP A 146 26.52 6.72 -27.29
N ASP A 147 26.94 7.98 -27.19
CA ASP A 147 26.14 9.14 -27.64
C ASP A 147 25.99 9.19 -29.18
N GLU A 148 26.94 8.59 -29.91
CA GLU A 148 26.94 8.50 -31.38
C GLU A 148 26.19 7.26 -31.92
N GLU A 149 25.81 6.33 -31.05
CA GLU A 149 25.06 5.13 -31.45
C GLU A 149 23.58 5.46 -31.65
N PRO A 150 22.99 5.18 -32.83
CA PRO A 150 21.56 5.38 -33.04
C PRO A 150 20.74 4.41 -32.17
N PRO A 151 19.51 4.78 -31.77
CA PRO A 151 18.63 3.87 -31.04
C PRO A 151 18.41 2.55 -31.80
N LEU A 152 18.55 1.43 -31.10
CA LEU A 152 18.34 0.10 -31.66
C LEU A 152 16.85 -0.11 -32.02
N ASP A 153 16.58 -0.68 -33.20
CA ASP A 153 15.22 -1.08 -33.57
C ASP A 153 14.82 -2.34 -32.79
N TYR A 154 13.62 -2.29 -32.19
CA TYR A 154 13.05 -3.38 -31.43
C TYR A 154 12.75 -4.59 -32.31
N ALA A 155 12.26 -4.37 -33.53
CA ALA A 155 11.88 -5.47 -34.43
C ALA A 155 13.09 -6.31 -34.88
N ASP A 156 14.21 -5.65 -35.15
CA ASP A 156 15.39 -6.30 -35.71
C ASP A 156 16.33 -6.87 -34.60
N ASN A 157 16.34 -6.28 -33.39
CA ASN A 157 17.33 -6.64 -32.35
C ASN A 157 16.76 -7.30 -31.10
N ILE A 158 15.47 -7.09 -30.77
CA ILE A 158 14.91 -7.45 -29.45
C ILE A 158 13.75 -8.46 -29.57
N LEU A 159 12.92 -8.34 -30.62
CA LEU A 159 11.68 -9.13 -30.75
C LEU A 159 11.90 -10.65 -30.72
N ASP A 160 12.97 -11.13 -31.36
CA ASP A 160 13.28 -12.56 -31.48
C ASP A 160 14.25 -13.07 -30.41
N VAL A 161 14.61 -12.23 -29.43
CA VAL A 161 15.52 -12.58 -28.34
C VAL A 161 14.71 -12.91 -27.09
N ASP A 162 14.86 -14.14 -26.60
CA ASP A 162 14.21 -14.53 -25.36
C ASP A 162 14.76 -13.71 -24.18
N PRO A 163 13.88 -13.13 -23.34
CA PRO A 163 14.31 -12.36 -22.19
C PRO A 163 15.02 -13.26 -21.17
N LEU A 164 15.91 -12.66 -20.39
CA LEU A 164 16.52 -13.34 -19.26
C LEU A 164 15.47 -13.66 -18.19
N GLU A 165 15.77 -14.67 -17.38
CA GLU A 165 14.95 -15.06 -16.26
C GLU A 165 14.73 -13.89 -15.29
N ALA A 166 13.49 -13.74 -14.84
CA ALA A 166 13.12 -12.72 -13.88
C ALA A 166 13.59 -13.11 -12.47
N ILE A 167 13.54 -12.15 -11.53
CA ILE A 167 13.82 -12.46 -10.14
C ILE A 167 12.55 -13.07 -9.54
N GLU A 168 12.60 -14.36 -9.23
CA GLU A 168 11.50 -15.09 -8.59
C GLU A 168 12.04 -15.86 -7.37
N LEU A 169 11.29 -15.84 -6.27
CA LEU A 169 11.56 -16.71 -5.13
C LEU A 169 10.91 -18.06 -5.41
N ASP A 170 11.64 -19.15 -5.22
CA ASP A 170 11.05 -20.50 -5.26
C ASP A 170 10.01 -20.64 -4.14
N LEU A 171 8.73 -20.64 -4.53
CA LEU A 171 7.59 -20.81 -3.63
C LEU A 171 7.24 -22.29 -3.47
N ASP A 172 6.89 -22.70 -2.26
CA ASP A 172 6.44 -24.07 -1.97
C ASP A 172 4.98 -24.28 -2.43
N ALA A 173 4.82 -24.73 -3.67
CA ALA A 173 3.52 -24.89 -4.31
C ALA A 173 2.64 -26.02 -3.73
N GLU A 174 3.23 -26.96 -2.99
CA GLU A 174 2.51 -28.12 -2.40
C GLU A 174 2.32 -27.99 -0.88
N GLY A 175 3.15 -27.19 -0.20
CA GLY A 175 3.04 -26.91 1.22
C GLY A 175 2.47 -25.52 1.52
N GLU A 176 3.27 -24.69 2.17
CA GLU A 176 2.77 -23.47 2.84
C GLU A 176 2.41 -22.32 1.90
N ASP A 177 3.00 -22.26 0.70
CA ASP A 177 2.77 -21.18 -0.29
C ASP A 177 1.72 -21.57 -1.35
N ALA A 178 1.16 -22.78 -1.26
CA ALA A 178 0.15 -23.29 -2.18
C ALA A 178 -1.01 -22.30 -2.51
N PRO A 179 -1.53 -21.49 -1.56
CA PRO A 179 -2.60 -20.54 -1.85
C PRO A 179 -2.22 -19.42 -2.85
N VAL A 180 -0.93 -19.11 -3.01
CA VAL A 180 -0.46 -17.97 -3.83
C VAL A 180 0.46 -18.38 -4.97
N ALA A 181 1.17 -19.52 -4.85
CA ALA A 181 2.27 -19.91 -5.74
C ALA A 181 1.97 -19.82 -7.24
N ARG A 182 0.74 -20.15 -7.67
CA ARG A 182 0.36 -20.19 -9.09
C ARG A 182 0.23 -18.84 -9.79
N TRP A 183 -0.08 -17.78 -9.04
CA TRP A 183 -0.44 -16.47 -9.61
C TRP A 183 0.42 -15.33 -9.07
N PHE A 184 1.33 -15.64 -8.13
CA PHE A 184 2.02 -14.62 -7.33
C PHE A 184 2.89 -13.66 -8.15
N TYR A 185 3.52 -14.13 -9.24
CA TYR A 185 4.39 -13.33 -10.09
C TYR A 185 3.73 -12.87 -11.41
N ASP A 186 2.42 -13.08 -11.57
CA ASP A 186 1.68 -12.58 -12.73
C ASP A 186 1.66 -11.03 -12.75
N HIS A 187 1.55 -10.44 -13.95
CA HIS A 187 1.41 -8.99 -14.11
C HIS A 187 0.17 -8.42 -13.40
N ARG A 188 -0.98 -9.11 -13.57
CA ARG A 188 -2.25 -8.83 -12.90
C ARG A 188 -2.79 -10.10 -12.26
N PRO A 189 -2.35 -10.40 -11.03
CA PRO A 189 -2.77 -11.61 -10.34
C PRO A 189 -4.29 -11.73 -10.24
N LEU A 190 -4.83 -12.92 -10.53
CA LEU A 190 -6.25 -13.25 -10.37
C LEU A 190 -7.20 -12.39 -11.23
N GLU A 191 -6.74 -11.75 -12.32
CA GLU A 191 -7.58 -10.90 -13.18
C GLU A 191 -8.83 -11.61 -13.73
N TYR A 192 -8.69 -12.91 -14.06
CA TYR A 192 -9.77 -13.74 -14.58
C TYR A 192 -10.60 -14.44 -13.49
N ASP A 193 -10.21 -14.33 -12.22
CA ASP A 193 -10.96 -14.89 -11.10
C ASP A 193 -11.97 -13.87 -10.56
N SER A 194 -13.22 -14.01 -11.03
CA SER A 194 -14.34 -13.15 -10.63
C SER A 194 -14.67 -13.20 -9.12
N SER A 195 -14.25 -14.24 -8.40
CA SER A 195 -14.48 -14.35 -6.96
C SER A 195 -13.52 -13.46 -6.16
N CYS A 196 -12.31 -13.26 -6.69
CA CYS A 196 -11.24 -12.52 -6.06
C CYS A 196 -11.15 -11.07 -6.54
N VAL A 197 -11.40 -10.80 -7.83
CA VAL A 197 -11.20 -9.46 -8.44
C VAL A 197 -12.40 -9.06 -9.30
N ALA A 198 -12.68 -7.76 -9.38
CA ALA A 198 -13.77 -7.17 -10.17
C ALA A 198 -13.50 -7.15 -11.70
N GLY A 199 -13.10 -8.28 -12.27
CA GLY A 199 -12.82 -8.49 -13.69
C GLY A 199 -11.70 -7.59 -14.25
N PRO A 200 -11.69 -7.34 -15.59
CA PRO A 200 -10.61 -6.61 -16.28
C PRO A 200 -10.42 -5.16 -15.82
N SER A 201 -11.41 -4.59 -15.11
CA SER A 201 -11.29 -3.25 -14.53
C SER A 201 -10.26 -3.19 -13.38
N TYR A 202 -10.01 -4.33 -12.73
CA TYR A 202 -9.00 -4.53 -11.69
C TYR A 202 -9.06 -3.48 -10.56
N ARG A 203 -10.26 -3.07 -10.12
CA ARG A 203 -10.48 -1.98 -9.14
C ARG A 203 -10.70 -2.43 -7.69
N ARG A 204 -11.22 -3.63 -7.49
CA ARG A 204 -11.59 -4.17 -6.17
C ARG A 204 -11.09 -5.59 -6.06
N TRP A 205 -10.62 -5.94 -4.87
CA TRP A 205 -10.13 -7.26 -4.55
C TRP A 205 -10.77 -7.79 -3.25
N ARG A 206 -10.91 -9.10 -3.16
CA ARG A 206 -11.34 -9.85 -1.99
C ARG A 206 -10.56 -11.16 -1.96
N LEU A 207 -9.70 -11.33 -0.96
CA LEU A 207 -8.83 -12.50 -0.87
C LEU A 207 -9.31 -13.45 0.25
N PRO A 208 -9.12 -14.77 0.08
CA PRO A 208 -9.41 -15.74 1.13
C PRO A 208 -8.35 -15.65 2.25
N LEU A 209 -8.72 -16.06 3.46
CA LEU A 209 -7.84 -15.98 4.64
C LEU A 209 -6.50 -16.72 4.46
N PRO A 210 -6.45 -17.94 3.87
CA PRO A 210 -5.18 -18.62 3.62
C PRO A 210 -4.22 -17.83 2.71
N ALA A 211 -4.75 -17.19 1.65
CA ALA A 211 -3.94 -16.34 0.79
C ALA A 211 -3.42 -15.11 1.55
N MET A 212 -4.28 -14.44 2.33
CA MET A 212 -3.87 -13.29 3.15
C MET A 212 -2.78 -13.66 4.18
N ALA A 213 -2.90 -14.82 4.83
CA ALA A 213 -1.92 -15.31 5.80
C ALA A 213 -0.56 -15.60 5.13
N CYS A 214 -0.58 -16.27 3.99
CA CYS A 214 0.63 -16.53 3.21
C CYS A 214 1.29 -15.22 2.73
N LEU A 215 0.51 -14.28 2.17
CA LEU A 215 1.02 -12.96 1.76
C LEU A 215 1.63 -12.18 2.94
N HIS A 216 0.99 -12.23 4.11
CA HIS A 216 1.51 -11.58 5.32
C HIS A 216 2.85 -12.19 5.77
N ARG A 217 2.97 -13.53 5.73
CA ARG A 217 4.22 -14.23 6.02
C ARG A 217 5.34 -13.85 5.04
N LEU A 218 5.06 -13.89 3.73
CA LEU A 218 6.01 -13.49 2.68
C LEU A 218 6.43 -12.01 2.82
N ALA A 219 5.52 -11.14 3.25
CA ALA A 219 5.76 -9.72 3.45
C ALA A 219 6.60 -9.39 4.71
N GLY A 220 6.83 -10.35 5.61
CA GLY A 220 7.37 -10.12 6.95
C GLY A 220 8.67 -9.29 6.99
N GLN A 221 9.55 -9.41 6.00
CA GLN A 221 10.82 -8.64 5.95
C GLN A 221 10.65 -7.13 5.76
N LEU A 222 9.51 -6.67 5.23
CA LEU A 222 9.22 -5.24 5.03
C LEU A 222 8.31 -4.67 6.11
N LEU A 223 7.59 -5.53 6.83
CA LEU A 223 6.62 -5.13 7.84
C LEU A 223 7.28 -4.76 9.16
N SER A 224 6.57 -3.90 9.91
CA SER A 224 6.95 -3.58 11.28
C SER A 224 6.46 -4.67 12.23
N ASP A 225 7.24 -4.98 13.25
CA ASP A 225 6.84 -5.88 14.33
C ASP A 225 5.99 -5.21 15.40
N ILE A 226 5.80 -3.89 15.31
CA ILE A 226 5.15 -3.07 16.34
C ILE A 226 3.63 -3.13 16.17
N ALA A 227 2.96 -3.88 17.05
CA ALA A 227 1.50 -3.96 17.09
C ALA A 227 0.87 -2.83 17.92
N ASP A 228 1.54 -2.40 19.00
CA ASP A 228 1.00 -1.39 19.91
C ASP A 228 1.26 0.04 19.40
N ARG A 229 0.19 0.84 19.30
CA ARG A 229 0.24 2.25 18.93
C ARG A 229 0.96 3.12 19.96
N ASN A 230 1.04 2.68 21.22
CA ASN A 230 1.74 3.39 22.27
C ASN A 230 3.23 3.58 21.99
N TYR A 231 3.84 2.76 21.13
CA TYR A 231 5.22 2.95 20.67
C TYR A 231 5.46 4.35 20.07
N PHE A 232 4.45 4.90 19.38
CA PHE A 232 4.52 6.20 18.72
C PHE A 232 4.22 7.37 19.66
N TYR A 233 4.22 7.16 20.99
CA TYR A 233 4.09 8.26 21.95
C TYR A 233 5.19 9.30 21.74
N LEU A 234 4.77 10.57 21.58
CA LEU A 234 5.63 11.70 21.19
C LEU A 234 6.36 11.52 19.86
N PHE A 235 5.94 10.57 19.03
CA PHE A 235 6.54 10.26 17.73
C PHE A 235 5.46 10.05 16.66
N ASP A 236 4.37 10.78 16.80
CA ASP A 236 3.22 10.79 15.91
C ASP A 236 3.03 12.16 15.25
N LEU A 237 2.07 12.25 14.32
CA LEU A 237 1.81 13.48 13.58
C LEU A 237 1.39 14.64 14.50
N HIS A 238 0.61 14.38 15.56
CA HIS A 238 0.17 15.44 16.48
C HIS A 238 1.34 16.02 17.26
N SER A 239 2.24 15.16 17.76
CA SER A 239 3.43 15.59 18.49
C SER A 239 4.39 16.37 17.59
N PHE A 240 4.60 15.95 16.33
CA PHE A 240 5.42 16.70 15.39
C PHE A 240 4.82 18.05 14.99
N ALA A 241 3.49 18.11 14.82
CA ALA A 241 2.80 19.37 14.54
C ALA A 241 2.95 20.36 15.71
N THR A 242 2.80 19.87 16.94
CA THR A 242 2.97 20.67 18.17
C THR A 242 4.42 21.10 18.34
N ALA A 243 5.40 20.21 18.14
CA ALA A 243 6.81 20.57 18.18
C ALA A 243 7.15 21.68 17.17
N LYS A 244 6.62 21.59 15.93
CA LYS A 244 6.77 22.64 14.91
C LYS A 244 6.15 23.96 15.35
N ALA A 245 4.96 23.95 15.92
CA ALA A 245 4.26 25.16 16.36
C ALA A 245 5.00 25.86 17.52
N LEU A 246 5.60 25.08 18.42
CA LEU A 246 6.37 25.56 19.58
C LEU A 246 7.84 25.92 19.25
N GLY A 247 8.28 25.82 17.99
CA GLY A 247 9.70 26.03 17.63
C GLY A 247 10.66 25.04 18.30
N SER A 248 10.15 23.91 18.80
CA SER A 248 10.89 22.91 19.56
C SER A 248 11.17 21.65 18.73
N ALA A 249 12.13 20.83 19.16
CA ALA A 249 12.46 19.58 18.50
C ALA A 249 12.43 18.39 19.47
N ILE A 250 11.76 17.32 19.08
CA ILE A 250 11.78 16.03 19.79
C ILE A 250 13.07 15.29 19.40
N PRO A 251 13.76 14.63 20.34
CA PRO A 251 14.92 13.79 20.01
C PRO A 251 14.58 12.72 18.98
N GLY A 252 15.36 12.68 17.89
CA GLY A 252 15.12 11.78 16.75
C GLY A 252 14.03 12.25 15.77
N GLY A 253 13.26 13.28 16.12
CA GLY A 253 12.23 13.86 15.27
C GLY A 253 12.74 14.90 14.26
N PRO A 254 11.85 15.40 13.38
CA PRO A 254 12.17 16.43 12.41
C PRO A 254 12.37 17.80 13.07
N LYS A 255 13.17 18.65 12.42
CA LYS A 255 13.39 20.05 12.79
C LYS A 255 12.78 20.99 11.76
N PHE A 256 12.10 22.02 12.23
CA PHE A 256 11.44 23.03 11.41
C PHE A 256 11.97 24.42 11.75
N GLU A 257 11.69 25.36 10.85
CA GLU A 257 11.82 26.77 11.18
C GLU A 257 10.70 27.17 12.15
N PRO A 258 10.97 28.10 13.10
CA PRO A 258 9.96 28.61 14.01
C PRO A 258 8.76 29.15 13.24
N LEU A 259 7.54 28.82 13.69
CA LEU A 259 6.31 29.28 13.04
C LEU A 259 6.01 30.75 13.33
N PHE A 260 6.35 31.20 14.55
CA PHE A 260 6.17 32.57 15.02
C PHE A 260 7.55 33.16 15.31
N HIS A 261 7.79 34.38 14.82
CA HIS A 261 9.04 35.11 15.04
C HIS A 261 8.88 36.23 16.08
N ASP A 262 7.74 36.27 16.76
CA ASP A 262 7.32 37.32 17.69
C ASP A 262 8.06 37.26 19.06
N GLU A 263 9.04 36.37 19.21
CA GLU A 263 9.87 36.27 20.42
C GLU A 263 11.04 37.26 20.31
N ASP A 264 10.81 38.50 20.75
CA ASP A 264 11.92 39.38 21.12
C ASP A 264 12.57 38.81 22.38
N ALA A 265 13.84 38.41 22.27
CA ALA A 265 14.61 37.74 23.33
C ALA A 265 14.71 38.55 24.66
N GLY A 266 14.28 39.81 24.68
CA GLY A 266 14.30 40.68 25.87
C GLY A 266 13.04 40.66 26.74
N ASP A 267 11.87 40.32 26.19
CA ASP A 267 10.58 40.51 26.88
C ASP A 267 10.12 39.31 27.73
N GLY A 268 10.80 38.15 27.60
CA GLY A 268 10.44 36.90 28.27
C GLY A 268 11.26 36.55 29.52
N ASP A 269 12.47 37.10 29.65
CA ASP A 269 13.50 36.56 30.55
C ASP A 269 13.42 37.08 31.99
N TRP A 270 12.97 38.33 32.20
CA TRP A 270 12.89 38.93 33.54
C TRP A 270 11.51 39.48 33.85
N ASN A 271 10.63 38.58 34.29
CA ASN A 271 9.29 38.92 34.77
C ASN A 271 9.17 38.53 36.25
N GLU A 272 8.26 39.17 36.99
CA GLU A 272 8.04 38.89 38.43
C GLU A 272 7.73 37.41 38.72
N PHE A 273 7.18 36.71 37.73
CA PHE A 273 6.86 35.28 37.76
C PHE A 273 8.05 34.35 37.46
N ASN A 274 9.05 34.82 36.70
CA ASN A 274 10.22 34.02 36.28
C ASN A 274 11.46 34.28 37.16
N ASP A 275 11.30 34.98 38.29
CA ASP A 275 12.37 35.25 39.24
C ASP A 275 12.97 33.96 39.81
N VAL A 276 14.28 33.78 39.60
CA VAL A 276 15.06 32.60 40.02
C VAL A 276 14.97 32.39 41.54
N GLY A 277 14.84 33.46 42.33
CA GLY A 277 14.69 33.35 43.79
C GLY A 277 13.39 32.71 44.25
N LYS A 278 12.38 32.64 43.38
CA LYS A 278 11.04 32.09 43.66
C LYS A 278 10.80 30.72 43.01
N LEU A 279 11.71 30.25 42.14
CA LEU A 279 11.57 29.00 41.39
C LEU A 279 12.25 27.83 42.09
N VAL A 280 11.47 26.80 42.43
CA VAL A 280 12.01 25.55 42.98
C VAL A 280 12.31 24.57 41.85
N ILE A 281 13.57 24.49 41.43
CA ILE A 281 14.02 23.59 40.35
C ILE A 281 14.41 22.23 40.96
N ARG A 282 13.47 21.27 40.98
CA ARG A 282 13.76 19.88 41.36
C ARG A 282 14.21 19.01 40.19
N THR A 283 13.64 19.24 39.02
CA THR A 283 13.93 18.50 37.79
C THR A 283 13.86 19.46 36.62
N PRO A 284 14.85 19.46 35.72
CA PRO A 284 14.82 20.33 34.56
C PRO A 284 13.66 19.94 33.64
N LEU A 285 12.93 20.95 33.19
CA LEU A 285 11.83 20.78 32.24
C LEU A 285 12.40 20.40 30.87
N ARG A 286 12.09 19.19 30.39
CA ARG A 286 12.53 18.68 29.08
C ARG A 286 11.57 19.09 27.97
N THR A 287 12.04 19.04 26.72
CA THR A 287 11.22 19.36 25.54
C THR A 287 10.06 18.39 25.36
N GLU A 288 10.21 17.13 25.77
CA GLU A 288 9.14 16.13 25.74
C GLU A 288 7.94 16.54 26.59
N TYR A 289 8.16 17.15 27.76
CA TYR A 289 7.08 17.64 28.62
C TYR A 289 6.33 18.80 27.98
N ARG A 290 7.07 19.72 27.34
CA ARG A 290 6.51 20.83 26.58
C ARG A 290 5.66 20.37 25.40
N VAL A 291 5.99 19.26 24.76
CA VAL A 291 5.18 18.71 23.66
C VAL A 291 4.01 17.86 24.17
N ALA A 292 4.21 17.06 25.21
CA ALA A 292 3.18 16.20 25.79
C ALA A 292 2.03 17.01 26.41
N PHE A 293 2.36 18.06 27.16
CA PHE A 293 1.39 18.91 27.85
C PHE A 293 1.59 20.37 27.40
N PRO A 294 1.21 20.70 26.15
CA PRO A 294 1.58 21.97 25.53
C PRO A 294 1.02 23.18 26.27
N PHE A 295 -0.21 23.07 26.78
CA PHE A 295 -0.90 24.16 27.51
C PHE A 295 -0.38 24.39 28.93
N LEU A 296 0.31 23.42 29.54
CA LEU A 296 0.79 23.52 30.92
C LEU A 296 2.18 24.12 31.00
N TYR A 297 3.09 23.69 30.12
CA TYR A 297 4.52 23.97 30.23
C TYR A 297 5.05 25.02 29.26
N ASN A 298 4.18 25.65 28.45
CA ASN A 298 4.57 26.70 27.53
C ASN A 298 3.70 27.94 27.71
N SER A 299 4.29 29.11 27.51
CA SER A 299 3.57 30.37 27.35
C SER A 299 3.14 30.53 25.88
N ARG A 300 2.08 31.32 25.64
CA ARG A 300 1.63 31.72 24.29
C ARG A 300 1.43 30.54 23.31
N VAL A 301 0.73 29.51 23.76
CA VAL A 301 0.46 28.30 22.98
C VAL A 301 -0.47 28.61 21.80
N ARG A 302 0.07 28.54 20.57
CA ARG A 302 -0.66 28.82 19.33
C ARG A 302 -0.49 27.66 18.35
N SER A 303 -1.54 27.33 17.61
CA SER A 303 -1.51 26.32 16.52
C SER A 303 -1.01 24.92 16.92
N VAL A 304 -1.10 24.55 18.19
CA VAL A 304 -0.75 23.20 18.68
C VAL A 304 -1.86 22.19 18.41
N ARG A 305 -1.51 20.90 18.37
CA ARG A 305 -2.46 19.79 18.23
C ARG A 305 -2.27 18.80 19.38
N VAL A 306 -3.35 18.50 20.10
CA VAL A 306 -3.33 17.47 21.15
C VAL A 306 -3.64 16.12 20.50
N GLY A 307 -2.78 15.14 20.77
CA GLY A 307 -2.98 13.74 20.38
C GLY A 307 -3.53 12.89 21.53
N PRO A 308 -3.88 11.62 21.28
CA PRO A 308 -4.23 10.69 22.34
C PRO A 308 -3.04 10.49 23.29
N TYR A 309 -3.29 10.51 24.60
CA TYR A 309 -2.26 10.29 25.60
C TYR A 309 -1.80 8.83 25.67
N HIS A 310 -2.76 7.90 25.64
CA HIS A 310 -2.51 6.47 25.78
C HIS A 310 -3.60 5.66 25.06
N HIS A 311 -3.22 4.50 24.55
CA HIS A 311 -4.12 3.45 24.06
C HIS A 311 -4.04 2.24 24.99
N PRO A 312 -5.12 1.45 25.13
CA PRO A 312 -5.04 0.18 25.85
C PRO A 312 -3.89 -0.68 25.32
N GLN A 313 -3.05 -1.18 26.22
CA GLN A 313 -1.87 -1.96 25.87
C GLN A 313 -2.29 -3.26 25.18
N VAL A 314 -1.73 -3.50 23.99
CA VAL A 314 -2.00 -4.72 23.22
C VAL A 314 -1.06 -5.82 23.72
N MET A 315 -1.60 -6.75 24.50
CA MET A 315 -0.87 -7.92 25.02
C MET A 315 -1.02 -9.13 24.07
N TYR A 316 -0.68 -8.95 22.80
CA TYR A 316 -0.73 -10.02 21.82
C TYR A 316 0.60 -10.78 21.78
N VAL A 317 0.54 -12.08 22.03
CA VAL A 317 1.69 -12.99 21.89
C VAL A 317 1.64 -13.63 20.51
N LYS A 318 2.70 -13.46 19.73
CA LYS A 318 2.85 -14.12 18.43
C LYS A 318 3.25 -15.57 18.68
N ALA A 319 2.49 -16.52 18.12
CA ALA A 319 2.89 -17.92 18.10
C ALA A 319 3.99 -18.10 17.05
N ASP A 320 5.18 -18.48 17.50
CA ASP A 320 6.33 -18.73 16.61
C ASP A 320 6.35 -20.18 16.07
N ASP A 321 5.73 -21.11 16.81
CA ASP A 321 5.68 -22.53 16.47
C ASP A 321 4.29 -22.93 15.95
N PRO A 322 4.17 -23.37 14.68
CA PRO A 322 2.90 -23.79 14.10
C PRO A 322 2.38 -25.12 14.67
N ASP A 323 3.22 -25.91 15.35
CA ASP A 323 2.82 -27.19 15.95
C ASP A 323 2.01 -26.99 17.25
N LEU A 324 2.06 -25.79 17.83
CA LEU A 324 1.29 -25.45 19.02
C LEU A 324 -0.19 -25.22 18.69
N PRO A 325 -1.13 -25.61 19.58
CA PRO A 325 -2.55 -25.32 19.40
C PRO A 325 -2.82 -23.82 19.25
N ALA A 326 -3.87 -23.43 18.53
CA ALA A 326 -4.18 -22.01 18.33
C ALA A 326 -4.47 -21.25 19.64
N PHE A 327 -4.99 -21.94 20.65
CA PHE A 327 -5.20 -21.41 22.00
C PHE A 327 -4.41 -22.26 22.98
N TYR A 328 -3.33 -21.69 23.52
CA TYR A 328 -2.50 -22.32 24.53
C TYR A 328 -2.06 -21.29 25.57
N TYR A 329 -1.68 -21.79 26.74
CA TYR A 329 -1.13 -20.95 27.80
C TYR A 329 0.36 -20.72 27.52
N ASP A 330 0.68 -19.53 27.00
CA ASP A 330 2.04 -19.20 26.61
C ASP A 330 2.96 -18.99 27.83
N PRO A 331 4.22 -19.47 27.82
CA PRO A 331 5.18 -19.27 28.91
C PRO A 331 5.46 -17.80 29.27
N LEU A 332 5.21 -16.85 28.36
CA LEU A 332 5.33 -15.42 28.61
C LEU A 332 4.22 -14.88 29.53
N LEU A 333 3.12 -15.63 29.71
CA LEU A 333 2.01 -15.22 30.56
C LEU A 333 2.29 -15.55 32.03
N HIS A 334 2.00 -14.59 32.91
CA HIS A 334 2.11 -14.76 34.35
C HIS A 334 1.11 -15.80 34.87
N PRO A 335 1.55 -16.85 35.60
CA PRO A 335 0.66 -17.89 36.09
C PRO A 335 -0.41 -17.32 37.01
N ILE A 336 -1.64 -17.77 36.82
CA ILE A 336 -2.77 -17.38 37.66
C ILE A 336 -2.61 -18.08 39.01
N ALA A 337 -2.32 -17.31 40.06
CA ALA A 337 -2.10 -17.85 41.39
C ALA A 337 -3.43 -18.27 42.04
N ALA A 338 -3.61 -19.57 42.24
CA ALA A 338 -4.85 -20.15 42.78
C ALA A 338 -5.20 -19.69 44.22
N HIS A 339 -4.24 -19.18 44.99
CA HIS A 339 -4.47 -18.77 46.38
C HIS A 339 -5.35 -17.52 46.54
N ARG A 340 -5.59 -16.74 45.47
CA ARG A 340 -6.54 -15.60 45.50
C ARG A 340 -7.97 -15.99 45.12
N SER A 341 -8.16 -17.20 44.57
CA SER A 341 -9.47 -17.70 44.16
C SER A 341 -10.35 -18.13 45.34
N GLY A 342 -9.75 -18.40 46.51
CA GLY A 342 -10.49 -18.78 47.72
C GLY A 342 -10.99 -17.61 48.56
N GLY A 343 -10.40 -16.41 48.44
CA GLY A 343 -10.67 -15.28 49.35
C GLY A 343 -11.86 -14.40 48.98
N GLY A 344 -12.55 -14.68 47.86
CA GLY A 344 -13.76 -13.95 47.44
C GLY A 344 -15.07 -14.69 47.71
N ALA A 345 -15.00 -15.95 48.16
CA ALA A 345 -16.18 -16.74 48.54
C ALA A 345 -16.51 -16.63 50.04
N GLU A 346 -15.66 -15.96 50.83
CA GLU A 346 -15.84 -15.84 52.28
C GLU A 346 -16.62 -14.59 52.73
N ASP A 347 -16.93 -13.62 51.85
CA ASP A 347 -17.52 -12.31 52.26
C ASP A 347 -18.91 -11.98 51.68
N GLU A 348 -19.54 -12.89 50.93
CA GLU A 348 -21.00 -12.91 50.74
C GLU A 348 -21.40 -14.38 50.72
N GLY A 349 -22.11 -14.85 51.75
CA GLY A 349 -22.51 -16.25 51.97
C GLY A 349 -23.16 -16.94 50.78
N ALA A 350 -22.33 -17.37 49.84
CA ALA A 350 -22.62 -18.26 48.74
C ALA A 350 -21.68 -19.44 48.92
N ASP A 351 -22.04 -20.25 49.90
CA ASP A 351 -21.50 -21.57 50.12
C ASP A 351 -21.81 -22.40 48.86
N TRP A 352 -20.82 -22.58 47.97
CA TRP A 352 -21.01 -23.42 46.78
C TRP A 352 -21.12 -24.90 47.16
N ASP A 353 -20.80 -25.27 48.40
CA ASP A 353 -21.08 -26.60 48.96
C ASP A 353 -22.56 -26.75 49.45
N GLU A 354 -23.32 -25.64 49.58
CA GLU A 354 -24.79 -25.66 49.78
C GLU A 354 -25.59 -25.58 48.47
N LEU A 355 -24.94 -25.50 47.29
CA LEU A 355 -25.63 -25.29 46.01
C LEU A 355 -26.10 -26.55 45.27
N ASP A 356 -26.03 -27.75 45.87
CA ASP A 356 -26.83 -28.90 45.43
C ASP A 356 -26.83 -30.04 46.47
N ASP A 357 -27.70 -29.98 47.47
CA ASP A 357 -28.07 -31.15 48.28
C ASP A 357 -29.10 -32.06 47.55
N GLY A 358 -29.20 -31.96 46.22
CA GLY A 358 -30.08 -32.77 45.38
C GLY A 358 -31.57 -32.51 45.59
N GLN A 359 -31.93 -31.45 46.33
CA GLN A 359 -33.30 -31.14 46.73
C GLN A 359 -33.97 -30.04 45.88
N GLY A 360 -33.22 -29.39 44.99
CA GLY A 360 -33.73 -28.46 43.98
C GLY A 360 -33.80 -29.12 42.60
N GLU A 361 -34.99 -29.54 42.17
CA GLU A 361 -35.29 -30.26 40.93
C GLU A 361 -35.14 -29.37 39.66
N PHE A 362 -33.98 -28.72 39.46
CA PHE A 362 -33.68 -28.01 38.22
C PHE A 362 -32.83 -28.87 37.30
N SER A 363 -33.49 -29.57 36.37
CA SER A 363 -32.83 -30.25 35.25
C SER A 363 -32.97 -29.44 33.97
N LEU A 364 -31.89 -29.32 33.19
CA LEU A 364 -31.99 -28.79 31.84
C LEU A 364 -32.92 -29.68 30.98
N PRO A 365 -33.78 -29.09 30.14
CA PRO A 365 -34.63 -29.86 29.23
C PRO A 365 -33.82 -30.81 28.33
N ALA A 366 -34.41 -31.96 27.98
CA ALA A 366 -33.80 -32.90 27.06
C ALA A 366 -33.51 -32.23 25.70
N GLY A 367 -32.27 -32.38 25.22
CA GLY A 367 -31.81 -31.75 23.97
C GLY A 367 -31.10 -30.40 24.16
N VAL A 368 -31.00 -29.88 25.39
CA VAL A 368 -30.15 -28.72 25.67
C VAL A 368 -28.69 -29.17 25.74
N GLN A 369 -27.88 -28.65 24.81
CA GLN A 369 -26.44 -28.84 24.73
C GLN A 369 -25.75 -27.48 24.54
N PRO A 370 -24.42 -27.39 24.75
CA PRO A 370 -23.67 -26.18 24.40
C PRO A 370 -23.91 -25.79 22.93
N LEU A 371 -24.07 -24.49 22.67
CA LEU A 371 -24.50 -23.96 21.37
C LEU A 371 -23.67 -24.44 20.16
N LEU A 372 -22.38 -24.71 20.35
CA LEU A 372 -21.44 -25.13 19.30
C LEU A 372 -20.78 -26.47 19.63
N ALA A 373 -21.50 -27.39 20.27
CA ALA A 373 -20.96 -28.70 20.67
C ALA A 373 -20.35 -29.50 19.50
N ASP A 374 -20.86 -29.33 18.28
CA ASP A 374 -20.39 -30.05 17.08
C ASP A 374 -19.15 -29.42 16.43
N ALA A 375 -18.82 -28.16 16.74
CA ALA A 375 -17.73 -27.44 16.10
C ALA A 375 -16.45 -27.51 16.94
N PRO A 376 -15.27 -27.80 16.34
CA PRO A 376 -14.01 -27.79 17.08
C PRO A 376 -13.66 -26.37 17.54
N LEU A 377 -13.02 -26.25 18.70
CA LEU A 377 -12.59 -24.97 19.28
C LEU A 377 -11.67 -24.17 18.34
N ALA A 378 -10.76 -24.87 17.66
CA ALA A 378 -9.84 -24.30 16.70
C ALA A 378 -9.69 -25.21 15.49
N THR A 379 -9.34 -24.58 14.36
CA THR A 379 -8.95 -25.25 13.12
C THR A 379 -7.51 -24.86 12.78
N GLU A 380 -6.90 -25.53 11.81
CA GLU A 380 -5.55 -25.20 11.31
C GLU A 380 -5.40 -23.73 10.86
N ARG A 381 -6.51 -23.07 10.50
CA ARG A 381 -6.51 -21.68 10.02
C ARG A 381 -6.75 -20.65 11.14
N THR A 382 -7.09 -21.09 12.35
CA THR A 382 -7.50 -20.20 13.44
C THR A 382 -6.32 -19.33 13.90
N ALA A 383 -5.15 -19.92 14.13
CA ALA A 383 -3.95 -19.18 14.56
C ALA A 383 -3.55 -18.10 13.56
N ALA A 384 -3.49 -18.46 12.27
CA ALA A 384 -3.20 -17.51 11.19
C ALA A 384 -4.26 -16.40 11.08
N GLY A 385 -5.53 -16.71 11.27
CA GLY A 385 -6.62 -15.73 11.30
C GLY A 385 -6.48 -14.72 12.45
N VAL A 386 -6.12 -15.19 13.64
CA VAL A 386 -5.83 -14.33 14.81
C VAL A 386 -4.60 -13.45 14.56
N ALA A 387 -3.55 -14.00 13.94
CA ALA A 387 -2.37 -13.22 13.58
C ALA A 387 -2.68 -12.08 12.59
N LEU A 388 -3.54 -12.35 11.60
CA LEU A 388 -3.99 -11.33 10.64
C LEU A 388 -4.80 -10.21 11.29
N TYR A 389 -5.51 -10.48 12.39
CA TYR A 389 -6.27 -9.45 13.11
C TYR A 389 -5.36 -8.33 13.64
N TRP A 390 -4.16 -8.69 14.10
CA TRP A 390 -3.15 -7.76 14.59
C TRP A 390 -2.15 -7.29 13.53
N ALA A 391 -2.30 -7.74 12.28
CA ALA A 391 -1.41 -7.37 11.20
C ALA A 391 -1.61 -5.89 10.80
N PRO A 392 -0.54 -5.20 10.32
CA PRO A 392 -0.67 -3.85 9.81
C PRO A 392 -1.55 -3.82 8.56
N TRP A 393 -2.15 -2.66 8.28
CA TRP A 393 -2.74 -2.42 6.96
C TRP A 393 -1.66 -2.63 5.87
N PRO A 394 -1.93 -3.36 4.77
CA PRO A 394 -3.23 -3.83 4.26
C PRO A 394 -3.67 -5.24 4.72
N PHE A 395 -2.89 -5.95 5.53
CA PHE A 395 -3.10 -7.37 5.82
C PHE A 395 -4.24 -7.64 6.79
N SER A 396 -4.65 -6.65 7.59
CA SER A 396 -5.82 -6.74 8.48
C SER A 396 -7.18 -6.69 7.78
N ALA A 397 -7.23 -6.48 6.47
CA ALA A 397 -8.47 -6.43 5.69
C ALA A 397 -8.56 -7.57 4.66
N ARG A 398 -9.74 -8.19 4.58
CA ARG A 398 -10.03 -9.28 3.61
C ARG A 398 -10.39 -8.79 2.21
N SER A 399 -10.77 -7.52 2.10
CA SER A 399 -11.18 -6.90 0.85
C SER A 399 -10.79 -5.44 0.82
N GLY A 400 -10.49 -4.92 -0.35
CA GLY A 400 -10.09 -3.54 -0.52
C GLY A 400 -10.22 -3.06 -1.95
N ARG A 401 -9.76 -1.83 -2.16
CA ARG A 401 -9.56 -1.28 -3.51
C ARG A 401 -8.12 -1.53 -3.93
N THR A 402 -7.91 -1.74 -5.22
CA THR A 402 -6.56 -1.69 -5.77
C THR A 402 -6.05 -0.26 -5.70
N ARG A 403 -4.73 -0.13 -5.59
CA ARG A 403 -4.04 1.17 -5.55
C ARG A 403 -3.13 1.26 -6.76
N ARG A 404 -2.71 2.46 -7.14
CA ARG A 404 -1.65 2.57 -8.15
C ARG A 404 -0.34 2.11 -7.53
N ALA A 405 0.50 1.42 -8.28
CA ALA A 405 1.85 1.02 -7.85
C ALA A 405 2.64 2.14 -7.13
N PRO A 406 2.73 3.39 -7.66
CA PRO A 406 3.45 4.47 -7.00
C PRO A 406 2.79 4.97 -5.70
N ASP A 407 1.50 4.69 -5.49
CA ASP A 407 0.79 5.13 -4.28
C ASP A 407 1.07 4.21 -3.09
N VAL A 408 1.72 3.04 -3.26
CA VAL A 408 2.01 2.07 -2.18
C VAL A 408 3.40 2.33 -1.57
N PRO A 409 3.50 2.96 -0.38
CA PRO A 409 4.79 3.28 0.22
C PRO A 409 5.38 2.07 0.98
N LEU A 410 6.26 1.32 0.32
CA LEU A 410 6.86 0.10 0.89
C LEU A 410 7.72 0.35 2.15
N VAL A 411 8.36 1.52 2.23
CA VAL A 411 9.35 1.84 3.28
C VAL A 411 8.87 2.90 4.27
N SER A 412 7.59 3.30 4.21
CA SER A 412 7.11 4.39 5.07
C SER A 412 7.10 4.03 6.56
N SER A 413 6.79 2.78 6.89
CA SER A 413 6.81 2.28 8.27
C SER A 413 8.20 2.47 8.90
N TRP A 414 9.27 2.19 8.14
CA TRP A 414 10.64 2.19 8.66
C TRP A 414 11.05 3.54 9.23
N PHE A 415 10.78 4.64 8.53
CA PHE A 415 11.16 5.97 9.03
C PHE A 415 10.11 6.61 9.94
N HIS A 416 8.91 6.05 10.04
CA HIS A 416 7.95 6.41 11.09
C HIS A 416 8.39 5.88 12.46
N GLU A 417 9.25 4.87 12.50
CA GLU A 417 9.85 4.36 13.71
C GLU A 417 11.12 5.14 14.11
N ARG A 418 11.51 5.00 15.38
CA ARG A 418 12.76 5.60 15.86
C ARG A 418 13.94 4.88 15.22
N CYS A 419 14.87 5.67 14.68
CA CYS A 419 16.10 5.14 14.10
C CYS A 419 16.93 4.39 15.17
N PRO A 420 17.36 3.14 14.92
CA PRO A 420 18.22 2.39 15.85
C PRO A 420 19.51 3.15 16.22
N ALA A 421 19.87 3.11 17.50
CA ALA A 421 20.96 3.92 18.05
C ALA A 421 22.34 3.60 17.42
N GLY A 422 22.55 2.34 17.00
CA GLY A 422 23.80 1.87 16.40
C GLY A 422 24.07 2.39 14.98
N TYR A 423 23.09 3.00 14.31
CA TYR A 423 23.30 3.50 12.95
C TYR A 423 24.15 4.78 12.89
N PRO A 424 24.91 5.00 11.81
CA PRO A 424 25.75 6.19 11.67
C PRO A 424 24.90 7.48 11.56
N VAL A 425 25.53 8.62 11.88
CA VAL A 425 24.89 9.95 11.86
C VAL A 425 24.18 10.23 10.53
N LYS A 426 24.79 9.83 9.40
CA LYS A 426 24.22 9.97 8.06
C LYS A 426 22.81 9.38 7.97
N VAL A 427 22.62 8.16 8.47
CA VAL A 427 21.32 7.46 8.44
C VAL A 427 20.33 8.15 9.38
N ARG A 428 20.74 8.52 10.58
CA ARG A 428 19.87 9.25 11.52
C ARG A 428 19.36 10.58 10.94
N VAL A 429 20.21 11.32 10.23
CA VAL A 429 19.81 12.54 9.53
C VAL A 429 18.84 12.24 8.38
N SER A 430 19.03 11.15 7.64
CA SER A 430 18.08 10.70 6.61
C SER A 430 16.69 10.41 7.18
N TYR A 431 16.60 9.71 8.32
CA TYR A 431 15.32 9.46 9.01
C TYR A 431 14.61 10.77 9.37
N GLN A 432 15.34 11.72 9.97
CA GLN A 432 14.78 13.04 10.33
C GLN A 432 14.27 13.81 9.11
N LYS A 433 14.98 13.75 7.97
CA LYS A 433 14.55 14.41 6.73
C LYS A 433 13.32 13.75 6.10
N LEU A 434 13.23 12.43 6.12
CA LEU A 434 12.05 11.70 5.64
C LEU A 434 10.83 12.02 6.49
N LEU A 435 10.98 12.02 7.83
CA LEU A 435 9.94 12.46 8.76
C LEU A 435 9.52 13.91 8.52
N LYS A 436 10.47 14.81 8.24
CA LYS A 436 10.18 16.21 7.94
C LYS A 436 9.27 16.32 6.71
N ASN A 437 9.61 15.62 5.63
CA ASN A 437 8.80 15.61 4.41
C ASN A 437 7.42 15.01 4.65
N TYR A 438 7.33 13.91 5.41
CA TYR A 438 6.06 13.31 5.80
C TYR A 438 5.15 14.30 6.55
N VAL A 439 5.70 14.97 7.57
CA VAL A 439 4.95 15.94 8.38
C VAL A 439 4.52 17.14 7.53
N LEU A 440 5.40 17.68 6.68
CA LEU A 440 5.03 18.80 5.79
C LEU A 440 3.91 18.41 4.83
N ASN A 441 3.98 17.22 4.22
CA ASN A 441 2.93 16.72 3.34
C ASN A 441 1.59 16.57 4.07
N ARG A 442 1.59 16.19 5.35
CA ARG A 442 0.37 16.01 6.15
C ARG A 442 -0.19 17.31 6.75
N LEU A 443 0.64 18.33 6.92
CA LEU A 443 0.23 19.62 7.47
C LEU A 443 -0.36 20.56 6.40
N HIS A 444 0.07 20.42 5.15
CA HIS A 444 -0.36 21.24 4.02
C HIS A 444 -1.26 20.49 3.02
N ALA A 445 -1.69 19.27 3.37
CA ALA A 445 -2.79 18.58 2.70
C ALA A 445 -4.12 19.11 3.23
#